data_AF-A0A8B9A7E4-F1
#
_entry.id   AF-A0A8B9A7E4-F1
#
_cell.length_a   1.000
_cell.length_b   1.000
_cell.length_c   1.000
_cell.angle_alpha   90.00
_cell.angle_beta   90.00
_cell.angle_gamma   90.00
#
_symmetry.space_group_name_H-M   'P 1'
#
loop_
_entity.id
_entity.type
_entity.pdbx_description
1 polymer ?
#
loop_
_entity_poly.entity_id
_entity_poly.type
_entity_poly.pdbx_seq_one_letter_code
_entity_poly.pdbx_strand_id
1 'polypeptide(L)'
;MADDEMVFSGETLESLLEASKTPEGRWHLASAGTLDAILRLPSFPPHTLLHYLRLLRNLCAGEAANQDSFIESGGPDRIAAILLGPRPAPPEVLRAGLQLLGNVALAGEAHRSAVWARFFPSGFLELARVREPGVCDPLCMVLDTCCSSDGGRWRLEELCGFEKGLPILLEIITTASTAGHHEEWLEWLLSKVCIEDPYFFLLFSKLGPSNVSHNSSGVEYQYTVFTNEQAFLLGVLSKCLTERPEDITISNDFALDILKILKAASTIVDFNSRGSSALPTGSPAIDVLGYSLAILRDICAWENPTSPATETLIDSLLSAGFLELLLSYLHQLEPPSTVRKSIIHVKDQIIQQPITDSSKVCPYKGYRRDVVSVIGNCLHRRKQVQDETRLLNGIPLLLQQCVVDEDNPFLREWGLLAVRNLLEGNEENQCAVAQLELQEPVTSPEIAGLGLKVEVDKESGRAKLVNIS
;
A
#
# COMPACT_ATOMS: atom_id res chain seq x y z
N MET A 1 6.97 -52.48 -33.11
CA MET A 1 5.65 -52.42 -32.47
C MET A 1 5.58 -51.03 -31.88
N ALA A 2 4.82 -50.16 -32.54
CA ALA A 2 4.57 -48.81 -32.06
C ALA A 2 3.63 -48.95 -30.86
N ASP A 3 4.05 -48.44 -29.70
CA ASP A 3 3.11 -48.09 -28.65
C ASP A 3 2.22 -46.99 -29.22
N ASP A 4 0.94 -47.30 -29.42
CA ASP A 4 -0.09 -46.31 -29.66
C ASP A 4 -0.16 -45.48 -28.37
N GLU A 5 0.62 -44.39 -28.31
CA GLU A 5 0.58 -43.45 -27.19
C GLU A 5 -0.85 -42.95 -27.07
N MET A 6 -1.43 -43.11 -25.88
CA MET A 6 -2.81 -42.77 -25.55
C MET A 6 -3.02 -41.24 -25.46
N VAL A 7 -2.54 -40.48 -26.45
CA VAL A 7 -2.68 -39.03 -26.56
C VAL A 7 -4.07 -38.72 -27.08
N PHE A 8 -4.81 -37.84 -26.39
CA PHE A 8 -6.10 -37.37 -26.89
C PHE A 8 -5.91 -36.69 -28.24
N SER A 9 -6.78 -37.01 -29.21
CA SER A 9 -6.81 -36.28 -30.47
C SER A 9 -7.09 -34.79 -30.23
N GLY A 10 -6.67 -33.91 -31.15
CA GLY A 10 -6.90 -32.47 -31.02
C GLY A 10 -8.37 -32.11 -30.80
N GLU A 11 -9.28 -32.72 -31.58
CA GLU A 11 -10.72 -32.53 -31.46
C GLU A 11 -11.28 -33.01 -30.10
N THR A 12 -10.75 -34.12 -29.59
CA THR A 12 -11.13 -34.63 -28.27
C THR A 12 -10.69 -33.67 -27.17
N LEU A 13 -9.45 -33.16 -27.24
CA LEU A 13 -8.91 -32.24 -26.24
C LEU A 13 -9.68 -30.90 -26.21
N GLU A 14 -10.07 -30.38 -27.36
CA GLU A 14 -10.92 -29.18 -27.46
C GLU A 14 -12.31 -29.41 -26.86
N SER A 15 -12.92 -30.57 -27.15
CA SER A 15 -14.23 -30.92 -26.58
C SER A 15 -14.19 -31.03 -25.06
N LEU A 16 -13.13 -31.64 -24.52
CA LEU A 16 -12.91 -31.73 -23.06
C LEU A 16 -12.69 -30.35 -22.45
N LEU A 17 -11.93 -29.47 -23.11
CA LEU A 17 -11.71 -28.10 -22.68
C LEU A 17 -13.02 -27.31 -22.61
N GLU A 18 -13.88 -27.40 -23.62
CA GLU A 18 -15.19 -26.74 -23.60
C GLU A 18 -16.08 -27.26 -22.48
N ALA A 19 -16.18 -28.58 -22.31
CA ALA A 19 -16.97 -29.19 -21.24
C ALA A 19 -16.50 -28.73 -19.84
N SER A 20 -15.18 -28.65 -19.63
CA SER A 20 -14.58 -28.29 -18.32
C SER A 20 -14.86 -26.85 -17.85
N LYS A 21 -15.39 -25.97 -18.72
CA LYS A 21 -15.68 -24.58 -18.35
C LYS A 21 -16.85 -24.44 -17.36
N THR A 22 -17.76 -25.42 -17.32
CA THR A 22 -18.95 -25.41 -16.47
C THR A 22 -18.78 -26.29 -15.24
N PRO A 23 -19.36 -25.96 -14.08
CA PRO A 23 -19.35 -26.84 -12.91
C PRO A 23 -19.89 -28.25 -13.21
N GLU A 24 -20.99 -28.35 -13.94
CA GLU A 24 -21.61 -29.62 -14.32
C GLU A 24 -20.67 -30.47 -15.19
N GLY A 25 -20.03 -29.84 -16.17
CA GLY A 25 -19.06 -30.51 -17.02
C GLY A 25 -17.84 -31.01 -16.24
N ARG A 26 -17.33 -30.25 -15.27
CA ARG A 26 -16.24 -30.70 -14.40
C ARG A 26 -16.63 -31.92 -13.57
N TRP A 27 -17.82 -31.92 -13.00
CA TRP A 27 -18.35 -33.05 -12.24
C TRP A 27 -18.49 -34.32 -13.09
N HIS A 28 -19.03 -34.19 -14.30
CA HIS A 28 -19.14 -35.31 -15.25
C HIS A 28 -17.77 -35.86 -15.64
N LEU A 29 -16.80 -34.98 -15.93
CA LEU A 29 -15.44 -35.39 -16.29
C LEU A 29 -14.68 -36.00 -15.10
N ALA A 30 -14.93 -35.54 -13.88
CA ALA A 30 -14.41 -36.14 -12.65
C ALA A 30 -14.93 -37.57 -12.49
N SER A 31 -16.24 -37.77 -12.66
CA SER A 31 -16.88 -39.10 -12.60
C SER A 31 -16.33 -40.06 -13.67
N ALA A 32 -15.85 -39.54 -14.79
CA ALA A 32 -15.23 -40.32 -15.86
C ALA A 32 -13.73 -40.61 -15.63
N GLY A 33 -13.11 -40.13 -14.55
CA GLY A 33 -11.68 -40.32 -14.27
C GLY A 33 -10.77 -39.58 -15.27
N THR A 34 -11.25 -38.49 -15.86
CA THR A 34 -10.54 -37.76 -16.93
C THR A 34 -9.21 -37.20 -16.44
N LEU A 35 -9.16 -36.68 -15.21
CA LEU A 35 -7.95 -36.10 -14.63
C LEU A 35 -6.84 -37.16 -14.47
N ASP A 36 -7.17 -38.31 -13.88
CA ASP A 36 -6.23 -39.42 -13.72
C ASP A 36 -5.71 -39.92 -15.08
N ALA A 37 -6.60 -40.03 -16.07
CA ALA A 37 -6.21 -40.44 -17.42
C ALA A 37 -5.15 -39.48 -18.02
N ILE A 38 -5.33 -38.17 -17.82
CA ILE A 38 -4.38 -37.14 -18.27
C ILE A 38 -3.06 -37.23 -17.48
N LEU A 39 -3.09 -37.38 -16.15
CA LEU A 39 -1.89 -37.44 -15.33
C LEU A 39 -1.05 -38.71 -15.58
N ARG A 40 -1.69 -39.81 -15.99
CA ARG A 40 -1.02 -41.07 -16.35
C ARG A 40 -0.33 -41.04 -17.72
N LEU A 41 -0.55 -40.01 -18.54
CA LEU A 41 0.18 -39.88 -19.80
C LEU A 41 1.69 -39.85 -19.53
N PRO A 42 2.53 -40.54 -20.31
CA PRO A 42 3.98 -40.60 -20.05
C PRO A 42 4.65 -39.23 -20.26
N SER A 43 4.17 -38.45 -21.23
CA SER A 43 4.60 -37.08 -21.47
C SER A 43 3.46 -36.27 -22.08
N PHE A 44 3.52 -34.94 -21.95
CA PHE A 44 2.61 -34.05 -22.68
C PHE A 44 3.30 -33.62 -23.98
N PRO A 45 2.67 -33.81 -25.16
CA PRO A 45 3.27 -33.34 -26.40
C PRO A 45 3.47 -31.82 -26.35
N PRO A 46 4.64 -31.28 -26.76
CA PRO A 46 4.97 -29.86 -26.58
C PRO A 46 3.95 -28.89 -27.18
N HIS A 47 3.37 -29.23 -28.33
CA HIS A 47 2.39 -28.40 -29.04
C HIS A 47 1.00 -28.38 -28.37
N THR A 48 0.69 -29.38 -27.54
CA THR A 48 -0.58 -29.48 -26.80
C THR A 48 -0.43 -29.23 -25.30
N LEU A 49 0.80 -29.08 -24.79
CA LEU A 49 1.08 -28.95 -23.34
C LEU A 49 0.21 -27.87 -22.68
N LEU A 50 0.11 -26.71 -23.30
CA LEU A 50 -0.72 -25.61 -22.78
C LEU A 50 -2.19 -25.99 -22.69
N HIS A 51 -2.73 -26.72 -23.68
CA HIS A 51 -4.11 -27.18 -23.67
C HIS A 51 -4.38 -28.19 -22.55
N TYR A 52 -3.44 -29.12 -22.32
CA TYR A 52 -3.51 -30.05 -21.19
C TYR A 52 -3.48 -29.33 -19.83
N LEU A 53 -2.57 -28.37 -19.64
CA LEU A 53 -2.51 -27.59 -18.41
C LEU A 53 -3.77 -26.76 -18.18
N ARG A 54 -4.34 -26.15 -19.24
CA ARG A 54 -5.62 -25.42 -19.14
C ARG A 54 -6.77 -26.35 -18.79
N LEU A 55 -6.80 -27.56 -19.35
CA LEU A 55 -7.82 -28.56 -19.03
C LEU A 55 -7.70 -29.01 -17.58
N LEU A 56 -6.51 -29.39 -17.12
CA LEU A 56 -6.27 -29.75 -15.72
C LEU A 56 -6.64 -28.61 -14.78
N ARG A 57 -6.23 -27.37 -15.09
CA ARG A 57 -6.57 -26.18 -14.31
C ARG A 57 -8.08 -26.00 -14.19
N ASN A 58 -8.82 -26.20 -15.28
CA ASN A 58 -10.27 -26.14 -15.25
C ASN A 58 -10.83 -27.30 -14.42
N LEU A 59 -10.40 -28.55 -14.63
CA LEU A 59 -10.89 -29.71 -13.89
C LEU A 59 -10.72 -29.58 -12.37
N CYS A 60 -9.66 -28.93 -11.90
CA CYS A 60 -9.42 -28.66 -10.48
C CYS A 60 -10.11 -27.39 -9.95
N ALA A 61 -10.92 -26.68 -10.75
CA ALA A 61 -11.59 -25.45 -10.32
C ALA A 61 -12.84 -25.75 -9.48
N GLY A 62 -12.65 -25.91 -8.17
CA GLY A 62 -13.73 -26.10 -7.19
C GLY A 62 -14.41 -27.47 -7.26
N GLU A 63 -13.74 -28.47 -7.85
CA GLU A 63 -14.22 -29.85 -7.92
C GLU A 63 -13.33 -30.75 -7.04
N ALA A 64 -13.81 -31.07 -5.84
CA ALA A 64 -13.04 -31.74 -4.80
C ALA A 64 -12.48 -33.09 -5.25
N ALA A 65 -13.28 -33.90 -5.96
CA ALA A 65 -12.84 -35.22 -6.42
C ALA A 65 -11.62 -35.14 -7.35
N ASN A 66 -11.57 -34.13 -8.23
CA ASN A 66 -10.44 -33.89 -9.12
C ASN A 66 -9.22 -33.34 -8.35
N GLN A 67 -9.45 -32.46 -7.37
CA GLN A 67 -8.37 -31.88 -6.55
C GLN A 67 -7.69 -32.97 -5.70
N ASP A 68 -8.48 -33.86 -5.08
CA ASP A 68 -7.98 -35.02 -4.32
C ASP A 68 -7.19 -35.98 -5.22
N SER A 69 -7.80 -36.39 -6.34
CA SER A 69 -7.17 -37.27 -7.35
C SER A 69 -5.86 -36.68 -7.90
N PHE A 70 -5.78 -35.35 -8.07
CA PHE A 70 -4.56 -34.69 -8.51
C PHE A 70 -3.41 -34.88 -7.51
N ILE A 71 -3.67 -34.81 -6.20
CA ILE A 71 -2.65 -35.05 -5.18
C ILE A 71 -2.28 -36.54 -5.12
N GLU A 72 -3.28 -37.43 -5.10
CA GLU A 72 -3.08 -38.87 -5.04
C GLU A 72 -2.25 -39.42 -6.21
N SER A 73 -2.42 -38.83 -7.39
CA SER A 73 -1.69 -39.18 -8.62
C SER A 73 -0.31 -38.49 -8.75
N GLY A 74 0.20 -37.83 -7.70
CA GLY A 74 1.52 -37.17 -7.73
C GLY A 74 1.56 -35.91 -8.60
N GLY A 75 0.43 -35.21 -8.73
CA GLY A 75 0.27 -34.01 -9.55
C GLY A 75 1.31 -32.91 -9.26
N PRO A 76 1.61 -32.56 -7.99
CA PRO A 76 2.63 -31.55 -7.69
C PRO A 76 4.01 -31.86 -8.30
N ASP A 77 4.47 -33.11 -8.22
CA ASP A 77 5.73 -33.55 -8.82
C ASP A 77 5.70 -33.44 -10.34
N ARG A 78 4.57 -33.84 -10.94
CA ARG A 78 4.39 -33.80 -12.39
C ARG A 78 4.39 -32.38 -12.92
N ILE A 79 3.71 -31.46 -12.24
CA ILE A 79 3.71 -30.04 -12.61
C ILE A 79 5.08 -29.42 -12.37
N ALA A 80 5.75 -29.73 -11.26
CA ALA A 80 7.09 -29.24 -11.01
C ALA A 80 8.10 -29.68 -12.08
N ALA A 81 8.00 -30.92 -12.59
CA ALA A 81 8.84 -31.39 -13.70
C ALA A 81 8.64 -30.59 -15.01
N ILE A 82 7.46 -30.01 -15.20
CA ILE A 82 7.13 -29.16 -16.36
C ILE A 82 7.63 -27.73 -16.13
N LEU A 83 7.33 -27.17 -14.95
CA LEU A 83 7.62 -25.78 -14.62
C LEU A 83 9.10 -25.50 -14.34
N LEU A 84 9.77 -26.46 -13.71
CA LEU A 84 11.16 -26.38 -13.26
C LEU A 84 12.06 -27.33 -14.06
N GLY A 85 11.60 -27.70 -15.27
CA GLY A 85 12.34 -28.58 -16.16
C GLY A 85 13.67 -27.96 -16.63
N PRO A 86 14.58 -28.76 -17.22
CA PRO A 86 15.89 -28.29 -17.66
C PRO A 86 15.83 -27.26 -18.80
N ARG A 87 14.68 -27.14 -19.47
CA ARG A 87 14.41 -26.10 -20.46
C ARG A 87 13.37 -25.14 -19.88
N PRO A 88 13.61 -23.82 -19.90
CA PRO A 88 12.63 -22.84 -19.44
C PRO A 88 11.31 -23.03 -20.20
N ALA A 89 10.22 -23.19 -19.45
CA ALA A 89 8.89 -23.22 -20.02
C ALA A 89 8.45 -21.81 -20.44
N PRO A 90 7.67 -21.67 -21.53
CA PRO A 90 7.09 -20.38 -21.91
C PRO A 90 6.22 -19.77 -20.80
N PRO A 91 6.15 -18.43 -20.68
CA PRO A 91 5.36 -17.76 -19.62
C PRO A 91 3.89 -18.22 -19.55
N GLU A 92 3.25 -18.51 -20.68
CA GLU A 92 1.88 -19.00 -20.75
C GLU A 92 1.71 -20.40 -20.15
N VAL A 93 2.73 -21.26 -20.28
CA VAL A 93 2.78 -22.59 -19.65
C VAL A 93 2.99 -22.44 -18.15
N LEU A 94 3.91 -21.57 -17.74
CA LEU A 94 4.16 -21.27 -16.33
C LEU A 94 2.91 -20.74 -15.62
N ARG A 95 2.24 -19.78 -16.25
CA ARG A 95 0.97 -19.22 -15.79
C ARG A 95 -0.10 -20.29 -15.64
N ALA A 96 -0.32 -21.12 -16.66
CA ALA A 96 -1.34 -22.18 -16.60
C ALA A 96 -1.05 -23.21 -15.50
N GLY A 97 0.22 -23.58 -15.30
CA GLY A 97 0.62 -24.49 -14.23
C GLY A 97 0.45 -23.89 -12.83
N LEU A 98 0.83 -22.64 -12.63
CA LEU A 98 0.62 -21.93 -11.37
C LEU A 98 -0.88 -21.75 -11.06
N GLN A 99 -1.69 -21.42 -12.07
CA GLN A 99 -3.14 -21.34 -11.91
C GLN A 99 -3.77 -22.68 -11.51
N LEU A 100 -3.29 -23.79 -12.08
CA LEU A 100 -3.67 -25.13 -11.65
C LEU A 100 -3.30 -25.38 -10.19
N LEU A 101 -2.07 -25.08 -9.78
CA LEU A 101 -1.62 -25.27 -8.39
C LEU A 101 -2.45 -24.44 -7.40
N GLY A 102 -2.81 -23.20 -7.75
CA GLY A 102 -3.68 -22.37 -6.92
C GLY A 102 -5.09 -22.95 -6.78
N ASN A 103 -5.69 -23.39 -7.89
CA ASN A 103 -6.98 -24.07 -7.87
C ASN A 103 -6.96 -25.33 -6.99
N VAL A 104 -5.89 -26.11 -7.03
CA VAL A 104 -5.71 -27.30 -6.18
C VAL A 104 -5.52 -26.90 -4.71
N ALA A 105 -4.69 -25.89 -4.42
CA ALA A 105 -4.42 -25.41 -3.06
C ALA A 105 -5.68 -24.89 -2.34
N LEU A 106 -6.67 -24.38 -3.08
CA LEU A 106 -7.96 -23.95 -2.52
C LEU A 106 -8.78 -25.09 -1.90
N ALA A 107 -8.52 -26.35 -2.24
CA ALA A 107 -9.31 -27.49 -1.79
C ALA A 107 -9.19 -27.79 -0.28
N GLY A 108 -8.05 -27.45 0.33
CA GLY A 108 -7.85 -27.64 1.76
C GLY A 108 -6.39 -27.82 2.18
N GLU A 109 -6.17 -28.10 3.46
CA GLU A 109 -4.84 -28.08 4.05
C GLU A 109 -3.89 -29.15 3.48
N ALA A 110 -4.39 -30.36 3.24
CA ALA A 110 -3.59 -31.42 2.62
C ALA A 110 -3.02 -30.99 1.25
N HIS A 111 -3.82 -30.26 0.46
CA HIS A 111 -3.45 -29.77 -0.86
C HIS A 111 -2.43 -28.64 -0.78
N ARG A 112 -2.65 -27.64 0.10
CA ARG A 112 -1.67 -26.58 0.36
C ARG A 112 -0.34 -27.15 0.83
N SER A 113 -0.38 -28.10 1.77
CA SER A 113 0.82 -28.79 2.26
C SER A 113 1.56 -29.54 1.16
N ALA A 114 0.85 -30.25 0.27
CA ALA A 114 1.48 -30.97 -0.83
C ALA A 114 2.13 -30.03 -1.86
N VAL A 115 1.45 -28.93 -2.24
CA VAL A 115 2.02 -27.90 -3.13
C VAL A 115 3.23 -27.24 -2.47
N TRP A 116 3.12 -26.85 -1.20
CA TRP A 116 4.20 -26.20 -0.46
C TRP A 116 5.43 -27.09 -0.33
N ALA A 117 5.25 -28.34 0.12
CA ALA A 117 6.33 -29.30 0.30
C ALA A 117 7.10 -29.56 -0.99
N ARG A 118 6.44 -29.45 -2.15
CA ARG A 118 7.06 -29.70 -3.45
C ARG A 118 7.83 -28.50 -4.00
N PHE A 119 7.31 -27.30 -3.83
CA PHE A 119 7.83 -26.11 -4.49
C PHE A 119 8.68 -25.22 -3.58
N PHE A 120 8.44 -25.22 -2.27
CA PHE A 120 9.18 -24.38 -1.34
C PHE A 120 10.54 -25.02 -0.96
N PRO A 121 11.65 -24.25 -0.92
CA PRO A 121 11.76 -22.86 -1.36
C PRO A 121 12.20 -22.72 -2.83
N SER A 122 12.98 -23.68 -3.36
CA SER A 122 13.73 -23.49 -4.61
C SER A 122 12.85 -23.35 -5.83
N GLY A 123 11.75 -24.11 -5.93
CA GLY A 123 10.84 -24.04 -7.05
C GLY A 123 10.14 -22.69 -7.14
N PHE A 124 9.64 -22.17 -6.00
CA PHE A 124 9.04 -20.84 -5.97
C PHE A 124 10.07 -19.74 -6.26
N LEU A 125 11.31 -19.87 -5.78
CA LEU A 125 12.36 -18.90 -6.07
C LEU A 125 12.72 -18.87 -7.57
N GLU A 126 12.82 -20.03 -8.22
CA GLU A 126 13.06 -20.11 -9.67
C GLU A 126 11.93 -19.46 -10.46
N LEU A 127 10.67 -19.66 -10.06
CA LEU A 127 9.50 -19.05 -10.71
C LEU A 127 9.44 -17.54 -10.47
N ALA A 128 9.80 -17.06 -9.28
CA ALA A 128 9.84 -15.62 -8.97
C ALA A 128 10.89 -14.87 -9.82
N ARG A 129 11.95 -15.55 -10.26
CA ARG A 129 13.03 -15.01 -11.09
C ARG A 129 12.69 -14.88 -12.58
N VAL A 130 11.51 -15.33 -13.02
CA VAL A 130 11.10 -15.27 -14.44
C VAL A 130 10.85 -13.82 -14.90
N ARG A 131 10.62 -12.87 -13.98
CA ARG A 131 10.43 -11.43 -14.25
C ARG A 131 9.28 -11.08 -15.20
N GLU A 132 8.26 -11.94 -15.28
CA GLU A 132 7.08 -11.73 -16.13
C GLU A 132 5.81 -11.54 -15.28
N PRO A 133 5.04 -10.45 -15.45
CA PRO A 133 3.81 -10.22 -14.69
C PRO A 133 2.80 -11.37 -14.78
N GLY A 134 2.66 -11.96 -15.98
CA GLY A 134 1.78 -13.10 -16.21
C GLY A 134 2.14 -14.35 -15.39
N VAL A 135 3.37 -14.46 -14.89
CA VAL A 135 3.86 -15.52 -14.00
C VAL A 135 3.86 -15.07 -12.54
N CYS A 136 4.22 -13.80 -12.29
CA CYS A 136 4.24 -13.19 -10.96
C CYS A 136 2.86 -13.26 -10.29
N ASP A 137 1.80 -12.83 -10.99
CA ASP A 137 0.44 -12.78 -10.47
C ASP A 137 -0.07 -14.15 -9.95
N PRO A 138 -0.05 -15.23 -10.74
CA PRO A 138 -0.50 -16.53 -10.26
C PRO A 138 0.48 -17.17 -9.27
N LEU A 139 1.75 -16.75 -9.21
CA LEU A 139 2.66 -17.15 -8.14
C LEU A 139 2.23 -16.52 -6.82
N CYS A 140 1.89 -15.22 -6.80
CA CYS A 140 1.32 -14.56 -5.63
C CYS A 140 0.03 -15.26 -5.18
N MET A 141 -0.85 -15.64 -6.11
CA MET A 141 -2.06 -16.41 -5.80
C MET A 141 -1.74 -17.72 -5.05
N VAL A 142 -0.78 -18.51 -5.54
CA VAL A 142 -0.40 -19.78 -4.92
C VAL A 142 0.17 -19.56 -3.52
N LEU A 143 1.08 -18.59 -3.36
CA LEU A 143 1.68 -18.27 -2.07
C LEU A 143 0.64 -17.77 -1.07
N ASP A 144 -0.20 -16.82 -1.49
CA ASP A 144 -1.28 -16.27 -0.67
C ASP A 144 -2.25 -17.36 -0.21
N THR A 145 -2.69 -18.20 -1.14
CA THR A 145 -3.58 -19.34 -0.86
C THR A 145 -2.95 -20.32 0.12
N CYS A 146 -1.67 -20.67 -0.07
CA CYS A 146 -0.97 -21.59 0.82
C CYS A 146 -0.77 -21.00 2.22
N CYS A 147 -0.47 -19.70 2.32
CA CYS A 147 -0.30 -19.01 3.60
C CYS A 147 -1.62 -18.63 4.29
N SER A 148 -2.77 -18.99 3.72
CA SER A 148 -4.10 -18.70 4.28
C SER A 148 -4.67 -19.85 5.11
N SER A 149 -5.62 -19.54 5.99
CA SER A 149 -6.41 -20.51 6.77
C SER A 149 -5.58 -21.42 7.68
N ASP A 150 -6.16 -22.53 8.14
CA ASP A 150 -5.48 -23.56 8.93
C ASP A 150 -4.20 -24.01 8.23
N GLY A 151 -3.09 -24.05 8.97
CA GLY A 151 -1.76 -24.35 8.45
C GLY A 151 -1.09 -23.19 7.69
N GLY A 152 -1.75 -22.06 7.50
CA GLY A 152 -1.17 -20.90 6.81
C GLY A 152 -0.05 -20.20 7.58
N ARG A 153 -0.21 -20.03 8.90
CA ARG A 153 0.72 -19.27 9.76
C ARG A 153 2.17 -19.78 9.69
N TRP A 154 2.39 -21.10 9.79
CA TRP A 154 3.76 -21.64 9.74
C TRP A 154 4.40 -21.48 8.35
N ARG A 155 3.61 -21.56 7.27
CA ARG A 155 4.09 -21.31 5.90
C ARG A 155 4.40 -19.84 5.67
N LEU A 156 3.62 -18.94 6.26
CA LEU A 156 3.91 -17.51 6.25
C LEU A 156 5.23 -17.21 6.99
N GLU A 157 5.43 -17.82 8.17
CA GLU A 157 6.69 -17.76 8.91
C GLU A 157 7.88 -18.27 8.07
N GLU A 158 7.72 -19.39 7.34
CA GLU A 158 8.74 -19.89 6.42
C GLU A 158 8.98 -18.96 5.23
N LEU A 159 7.92 -18.42 4.63
CA LEU A 159 7.97 -17.48 3.51
C LEU A 159 8.68 -16.18 3.89
N CYS A 160 8.54 -15.74 5.13
CA CYS A 160 9.23 -14.58 5.66
C CYS A 160 10.61 -14.94 6.27
N GLY A 161 10.99 -16.22 6.26
CA GLY A 161 12.27 -16.70 6.73
C GLY A 161 13.45 -16.20 5.88
N PHE A 162 14.47 -15.64 6.54
CA PHE A 162 15.59 -14.91 5.93
C PHE A 162 16.33 -15.67 4.81
N GLU A 163 16.63 -16.95 5.02
CA GLU A 163 17.49 -17.72 4.12
C GLU A 163 16.76 -18.29 2.90
N LYS A 164 15.48 -18.65 3.07
CA LYS A 164 14.75 -19.49 2.10
C LYS A 164 13.56 -18.76 1.49
N GLY A 165 12.67 -18.22 2.33
CA GLY A 165 11.43 -17.62 1.87
C GLY A 165 11.60 -16.19 1.40
N LEU A 166 12.30 -15.36 2.17
CA LEU A 166 12.43 -13.92 1.91
C LEU A 166 12.95 -13.60 0.50
N PRO A 167 13.94 -14.32 -0.08
CA PRO A 167 14.35 -14.12 -1.47
C PRO A 167 13.20 -14.24 -2.48
N ILE A 168 12.20 -15.08 -2.24
CA ILE A 168 11.01 -15.23 -3.11
C ILE A 168 10.21 -13.92 -3.13
N LEU A 169 9.93 -13.35 -1.95
CA LEU A 169 9.19 -12.08 -1.82
C LEU A 169 9.96 -10.92 -2.46
N LEU A 170 11.29 -10.86 -2.29
CA LEU A 170 12.12 -9.84 -2.90
C LEU A 170 12.08 -9.93 -4.44
N GLU A 171 12.19 -11.14 -5.01
CA GLU A 171 12.08 -11.35 -6.45
C GLU A 171 10.67 -10.98 -6.98
N ILE A 172 9.61 -11.30 -6.24
CA ILE A 172 8.23 -10.90 -6.59
C ILE A 172 8.10 -9.37 -6.62
N ILE A 173 8.54 -8.67 -5.57
CA ILE A 173 8.45 -7.21 -5.48
C ILE A 173 9.27 -6.54 -6.58
N THR A 174 10.49 -6.99 -6.84
CA THR A 174 11.32 -6.44 -7.92
C THR A 174 10.68 -6.68 -9.30
N THR A 175 9.97 -7.79 -9.50
CA THR A 175 9.25 -8.03 -10.76
C THR A 175 8.07 -7.07 -10.89
N ALA A 176 7.25 -6.98 -9.85
CA ALA A 176 6.07 -6.12 -9.85
C ALA A 176 6.43 -4.63 -9.94
N SER A 177 7.53 -4.19 -9.33
CA SER A 177 7.98 -2.80 -9.38
C SER A 177 8.51 -2.38 -10.75
N THR A 178 9.10 -3.31 -11.51
CA THR A 178 9.75 -3.02 -12.80
C THR A 178 8.86 -3.33 -14.01
N ALA A 179 8.09 -4.42 -13.96
CA ALA A 179 7.25 -4.89 -15.05
C ALA A 179 5.74 -4.69 -14.80
N GLY A 180 5.35 -4.35 -13.58
CA GLY A 180 3.95 -4.20 -13.18
C GLY A 180 3.30 -5.53 -12.73
N HIS A 181 2.03 -5.44 -12.34
CA HIS A 181 1.15 -6.57 -12.04
C HIS A 181 -0.25 -6.26 -12.58
N HIS A 182 -1.07 -7.28 -12.83
CA HIS A 182 -2.39 -7.12 -13.44
C HIS A 182 -3.54 -7.66 -12.57
N GLU A 183 -3.22 -8.52 -11.61
CA GLU A 183 -4.19 -9.10 -10.68
C GLU A 183 -3.97 -8.60 -9.24
N GLU A 184 -4.96 -8.81 -8.37
CA GLU A 184 -4.98 -8.32 -6.99
C GLU A 184 -4.19 -9.23 -6.02
N TRP A 185 -3.70 -10.39 -6.48
CA TRP A 185 -3.04 -11.37 -5.62
C TRP A 185 -1.77 -10.85 -4.94
N LEU A 186 -1.03 -9.96 -5.61
CA LEU A 186 0.13 -9.30 -5.00
C LEU A 186 -0.30 -8.46 -3.79
N GLU A 187 -1.40 -7.72 -3.92
CA GLU A 187 -1.94 -6.86 -2.86
C GLU A 187 -2.38 -7.68 -1.65
N TRP A 188 -3.05 -8.82 -1.88
CA TRP A 188 -3.46 -9.75 -0.81
C TRP A 188 -2.27 -10.35 -0.08
N LEU A 189 -1.27 -10.84 -0.84
CA LEU A 189 -0.06 -11.41 -0.26
C LEU A 189 0.70 -10.36 0.58
N LEU A 190 0.89 -9.16 0.04
CA LEU A 190 1.64 -8.11 0.73
C LEU A 190 0.87 -7.51 1.92
N SER A 191 -0.46 -7.37 1.83
CA SER A 191 -1.30 -6.97 2.98
C SER A 191 -1.12 -7.94 4.14
N LYS A 192 -1.24 -9.24 3.87
CA LYS A 192 -1.04 -10.30 4.87
C LYS A 192 0.35 -10.24 5.49
N VAL A 193 1.40 -10.20 4.67
CA VAL A 193 2.79 -10.20 5.13
C VAL A 193 3.15 -8.93 5.92
N CYS A 194 2.67 -7.76 5.50
CA CYS A 194 3.16 -6.47 5.99
C CYS A 194 2.21 -5.76 6.96
N ILE A 195 0.90 -5.78 6.69
CA ILE A 195 -0.07 -5.01 7.48
C ILE A 195 -0.57 -5.86 8.65
N GLU A 196 -0.96 -7.11 8.36
CA GLU A 196 -1.58 -8.03 9.32
C GLU A 196 -0.53 -8.77 10.18
N ASP A 197 0.62 -9.12 9.62
CA ASP A 197 1.73 -9.81 10.30
C ASP A 197 3.00 -8.94 10.42
N PRO A 198 3.92 -9.27 11.35
CA PRO A 198 5.03 -8.38 11.76
C PRO A 198 6.24 -8.39 10.80
N TYR A 199 6.06 -8.68 9.51
CA TYR A 199 7.17 -8.86 8.58
C TYR A 199 7.46 -7.65 7.68
N PHE A 200 6.67 -6.57 7.80
CA PHE A 200 6.88 -5.35 7.00
C PHE A 200 8.31 -4.83 7.09
N PHE A 201 8.82 -4.59 8.30
CA PHE A 201 10.14 -3.99 8.47
C PHE A 201 11.27 -4.89 7.98
N LEU A 202 11.14 -6.21 8.17
CA LEU A 202 12.10 -7.19 7.63
C LEU A 202 12.16 -7.11 6.11
N LEU A 203 11.00 -7.10 5.44
CA LEU A 203 10.93 -7.05 3.99
C LEU A 203 11.41 -5.69 3.46
N PHE A 204 10.92 -4.60 4.03
CA PHE A 204 11.25 -3.23 3.63
C PHE A 204 12.75 -2.93 3.77
N SER A 205 13.39 -3.38 4.85
CA SER A 205 14.84 -3.18 5.06
C SER A 205 15.70 -3.96 4.06
N LYS A 206 15.19 -5.07 3.50
CA LYS A 206 15.92 -5.91 2.54
C LYS A 206 15.76 -5.50 1.08
N LEU A 207 14.76 -4.67 0.77
CA LEU A 207 14.59 -4.07 -0.55
C LEU A 207 15.56 -2.92 -0.83
N GLY A 208 16.34 -2.48 0.17
CA GLY A 208 17.30 -1.39 0.01
C GLY A 208 18.56 -1.58 0.86
N PRO A 209 19.59 -0.73 0.64
CA PRO A 209 20.79 -0.73 1.46
C PRO A 209 20.46 -0.12 2.84
N SER A 210 20.58 -0.92 3.90
CA SER A 210 20.40 -0.43 5.26
C SER A 210 21.67 -0.61 6.09
N ASN A 211 22.12 0.46 6.76
CA ASN A 211 23.17 0.36 7.76
C ASN A 211 22.54 -0.04 9.10
N VAL A 212 23.04 -1.13 9.68
CA VAL A 212 22.60 -1.60 10.98
C VAL A 212 23.48 -0.98 12.06
N SER A 213 22.89 -0.22 12.98
CA SER A 213 23.56 0.27 14.18
C SER A 213 22.98 -0.40 15.42
N HIS A 214 23.85 -0.77 16.36
CA HIS A 214 23.46 -1.38 17.63
C HIS A 214 23.49 -0.33 18.73
N ASN A 215 22.31 0.06 19.22
CA ASN A 215 22.17 0.94 20.37
C ASN A 215 21.67 0.14 21.59
N SER A 216 21.81 0.72 22.78
CA SER A 216 21.37 0.10 24.05
C SER A 216 19.86 -0.18 24.14
N SER A 217 19.08 0.30 23.18
CA SER A 217 17.62 0.13 23.04
C SER A 217 17.19 -0.84 21.92
N GLY A 218 18.12 -1.42 21.15
CA GLY A 218 17.82 -2.35 20.06
C GLY A 218 18.57 -2.09 18.76
N VAL A 219 18.11 -2.73 17.69
CA VAL A 219 18.66 -2.59 16.34
C VAL A 219 18.02 -1.37 15.66
N GLU A 220 18.81 -0.33 15.40
CA GLU A 220 18.33 0.88 14.74
C GLU A 220 18.87 0.93 13.31
N TYR A 221 17.96 0.83 12.34
CA TYR A 221 18.28 0.87 10.92
C TYR A 221 18.38 2.32 10.47
N GLN A 222 19.57 2.70 9.99
CA GLN A 222 19.81 4.02 9.46
C GLN A 222 19.75 3.99 7.93
N TYR A 223 18.73 4.63 7.38
CA TYR A 223 18.57 4.81 5.94
C TYR A 223 19.31 6.07 5.49
N THR A 224 20.13 5.93 4.45
CA THR A 224 20.79 7.05 3.76
C THR A 224 20.24 7.28 2.36
N VAL A 225 19.56 6.27 1.79
CA VAL A 225 18.86 6.31 0.51
C VAL A 225 17.72 5.30 0.52
N PHE A 226 16.66 5.57 -0.25
CA PHE A 226 15.55 4.63 -0.49
C PHE A 226 15.56 4.14 -1.94
N THR A 227 15.06 2.93 -2.18
CA THR A 227 14.98 2.31 -3.51
C THR A 227 13.57 2.42 -4.12
N ASN A 228 13.47 2.23 -5.44
CA ASN A 228 12.18 2.19 -6.13
C ASN A 228 11.29 1.07 -5.59
N GLU A 229 11.88 -0.06 -5.20
CA GLU A 229 11.18 -1.20 -4.62
C GLU A 229 10.58 -0.87 -3.25
N GLN A 230 11.28 -0.10 -2.42
CA GLN A 230 10.76 0.38 -1.13
C GLN A 230 9.59 1.35 -1.31
N ALA A 231 9.70 2.28 -2.25
CA ALA A 231 8.62 3.19 -2.60
C ALA A 231 7.41 2.44 -3.19
N PHE A 232 7.67 1.46 -4.07
CA PHE A 232 6.64 0.61 -4.67
C PHE A 232 5.89 -0.21 -3.62
N LEU A 233 6.60 -0.85 -2.68
CA LEU A 233 5.97 -1.60 -1.58
C LEU A 233 5.00 -0.72 -0.80
N LEU A 234 5.42 0.48 -0.37
CA LEU A 234 4.53 1.41 0.34
C LEU A 234 3.36 1.89 -0.51
N GLY A 235 3.56 2.09 -1.82
CA GLY A 235 2.48 2.42 -2.75
C GLY A 235 1.41 1.33 -2.80
N VAL A 236 1.83 0.06 -2.88
CA VAL A 236 0.90 -1.09 -2.86
C VAL A 236 0.18 -1.18 -1.52
N LEU A 237 0.89 -1.07 -0.39
CA LEU A 237 0.27 -1.14 0.94
C LEU A 237 -0.70 0.03 1.20
N SER A 238 -0.36 1.24 0.75
CA SER A 238 -1.26 2.39 0.79
C SER A 238 -2.53 2.12 -0.02
N LYS A 239 -2.42 1.52 -1.20
CA LYS A 239 -3.56 1.14 -2.03
C LYS A 239 -4.45 0.11 -1.31
N CYS A 240 -3.86 -0.93 -0.71
CA CYS A 240 -4.61 -1.94 0.04
C CYS A 240 -5.50 -1.32 1.12
N LEU A 241 -4.96 -0.40 1.92
CA LEU A 241 -5.69 0.26 3.00
C LEU A 241 -6.81 1.18 2.50
N THR A 242 -6.60 1.88 1.39
CA THR A 242 -7.60 2.78 0.83
C THR A 242 -8.75 2.01 0.14
N GLU A 243 -8.46 0.92 -0.57
CA GLU A 243 -9.45 0.22 -1.39
C GLU A 243 -10.20 -0.90 -0.65
N ARG A 244 -9.61 -1.53 0.38
CA ARG A 244 -10.21 -2.65 1.12
C ARG A 244 -10.12 -2.51 2.65
N PRO A 245 -10.64 -1.42 3.24
CA PRO A 245 -10.51 -1.20 4.68
C PRO A 245 -11.25 -2.24 5.54
N GLU A 246 -12.31 -2.87 5.03
CA GLU A 246 -13.14 -3.82 5.80
C GLU A 246 -12.50 -5.20 5.98
N ASP A 247 -11.55 -5.57 5.11
CA ASP A 247 -10.95 -6.91 5.07
C ASP A 247 -9.58 -6.99 5.77
N ILE A 248 -9.06 -5.86 6.26
CA ILE A 248 -7.69 -5.75 6.78
C ILE A 248 -7.70 -5.57 8.30
N THR A 249 -6.77 -6.25 8.98
CA THR A 249 -6.46 -5.97 10.39
C THR A 249 -5.08 -5.35 10.50
N ILE A 250 -5.01 -4.10 10.97
CA ILE A 250 -3.74 -3.38 11.11
C ILE A 250 -3.05 -3.79 12.42
N SER A 251 -1.82 -4.30 12.31
CA SER A 251 -0.97 -4.56 13.47
C SER A 251 -0.33 -3.29 14.04
N ASN A 252 -0.09 -3.26 15.36
CA ASN A 252 0.56 -2.12 16.02
C ASN A 252 2.03 -1.96 15.58
N ASP A 253 2.71 -3.08 15.35
CA ASP A 253 4.09 -3.09 14.86
C ASP A 253 4.18 -2.41 13.49
N PHE A 254 3.26 -2.72 12.57
CA PHE A 254 3.20 -2.05 11.27
C PHE A 254 3.03 -0.54 11.40
N ALA A 255 2.09 -0.06 12.22
CA ALA A 255 1.87 1.37 12.41
C ALA A 255 3.14 2.09 12.94
N LEU A 256 3.79 1.51 13.95
CA LEU A 256 5.03 2.05 14.53
C LEU A 256 6.19 2.02 13.53
N ASP A 257 6.29 0.98 12.70
CA ASP A 257 7.32 0.89 11.68
C ASP A 257 7.11 1.92 10.58
N ILE A 258 5.87 2.17 10.13
CA ILE A 258 5.59 3.27 9.18
C ILE A 258 5.98 4.62 9.77
N LEU A 259 5.75 4.87 11.06
CA LEU A 259 6.22 6.10 11.72
C LEU A 259 7.75 6.21 11.70
N LYS A 260 8.49 5.11 11.92
CA LYS A 260 9.96 5.11 11.82
C LYS A 260 10.41 5.43 10.40
N ILE A 261 9.75 4.84 9.39
CA ILE A 261 10.07 5.10 7.97
C ILE A 261 9.76 6.55 7.59
N LEU A 262 8.64 7.12 8.05
CA LEU A 262 8.32 8.54 7.88
C LEU A 262 9.43 9.44 8.43
N LYS A 263 9.86 9.19 9.68
CA LYS A 263 10.95 9.93 10.33
C LYS A 263 12.23 9.85 9.50
N ALA A 264 12.62 8.65 9.06
CA ALA A 264 13.80 8.45 8.23
C ALA A 264 13.70 9.14 6.85
N ALA A 265 12.56 9.07 6.17
CA ALA A 265 12.35 9.75 4.89
C ALA A 265 12.45 11.28 5.01
N SER A 266 11.94 11.84 6.12
CA SER A 266 11.99 13.29 6.34
C SER A 266 13.39 13.87 6.52
N THR A 267 14.39 13.06 6.89
CA THR A 267 15.79 13.51 6.99
C THR A 267 16.55 13.42 5.67
N ILE A 268 16.05 12.63 4.71
CA ILE A 268 16.68 12.39 3.41
C ILE A 268 16.11 13.30 2.32
N VAL A 269 14.80 13.58 2.36
CA VAL A 269 14.12 14.40 1.35
C VAL A 269 14.65 15.84 1.34
N ASP A 270 14.93 16.36 0.14
CA ASP A 270 15.26 17.78 -0.04
C ASP A 270 14.00 18.64 0.06
N PHE A 271 13.95 19.48 1.08
CA PHE A 271 12.88 20.45 1.31
C PHE A 271 13.24 21.87 0.85
N ASN A 272 14.32 22.05 0.09
CA ASN A 272 14.70 23.34 -0.49
C ASN A 272 14.21 23.49 -1.93
N SER A 273 13.90 22.37 -2.59
CA SER A 273 13.41 22.32 -3.98
C SER A 273 11.92 21.98 -4.01
N ARG A 274 11.11 22.83 -4.64
CA ARG A 274 9.66 22.60 -4.73
C ARG A 274 9.36 21.45 -5.69
N GLY A 275 8.60 20.47 -5.23
CA GLY A 275 8.12 19.38 -6.07
C GLY A 275 7.09 19.85 -7.10
N SER A 276 7.12 19.25 -8.29
CA SER A 276 6.26 19.62 -9.42
C SER A 276 5.12 18.63 -9.70
N SER A 277 5.23 17.39 -9.19
CA SER A 277 4.28 16.29 -9.38
C SER A 277 3.61 15.87 -8.08
N ALA A 278 2.45 15.24 -8.18
CA ALA A 278 1.86 14.45 -7.10
C ALA A 278 2.54 13.07 -7.03
N LEU A 279 2.24 12.28 -6.00
CA LEU A 279 2.72 10.90 -5.89
C LEU A 279 2.14 10.02 -7.02
N PRO A 280 2.91 9.07 -7.59
CA PRO A 280 4.36 8.92 -7.42
C PRO A 280 5.14 10.00 -8.18
N THR A 281 6.22 10.47 -7.58
CA THR A 281 7.06 11.57 -8.07
C THR A 281 8.25 11.10 -8.89
N GLY A 282 8.63 9.82 -8.78
CA GLY A 282 9.84 9.26 -9.39
C GLY A 282 11.09 9.43 -8.53
N SER A 283 10.97 10.02 -7.34
CA SER A 283 12.02 10.06 -6.32
C SER A 283 11.65 9.11 -5.19
N PRO A 284 12.39 8.00 -5.00
CA PRO A 284 12.11 7.03 -3.94
C PRO A 284 11.94 7.63 -2.55
N ALA A 285 12.78 8.60 -2.17
CA ALA A 285 12.72 9.21 -0.85
C ALA A 285 11.43 10.03 -0.66
N ILE A 286 11.01 10.76 -1.70
CA ILE A 286 9.78 11.56 -1.67
C ILE A 286 8.56 10.65 -1.67
N ASP A 287 8.60 9.58 -2.47
CA ASP A 287 7.51 8.62 -2.58
C ASP A 287 7.34 7.81 -1.29
N VAL A 288 8.44 7.37 -0.65
CA VAL A 288 8.42 6.75 0.68
C VAL A 288 7.84 7.71 1.72
N LEU A 289 8.26 8.98 1.74
CA LEU A 289 7.70 9.99 2.65
C LEU A 289 6.20 10.14 2.45
N GLY A 290 5.77 10.26 1.19
CA GLY A 290 4.39 10.51 0.80
C GLY A 290 3.47 9.33 1.09
N TYR A 291 3.82 8.12 0.67
CA TYR A 291 3.04 6.93 0.97
C TYR A 291 3.02 6.60 2.47
N SER A 292 4.08 6.91 3.24
CA SER A 292 4.04 6.78 4.69
C SER A 292 2.98 7.70 5.32
N LEU A 293 2.86 8.95 4.85
CA LEU A 293 1.79 9.87 5.29
C LEU A 293 0.41 9.35 4.90
N ALA A 294 0.25 8.81 3.69
CA ALA A 294 -1.03 8.26 3.23
C ALA A 294 -1.47 7.06 4.09
N ILE A 295 -0.56 6.12 4.35
CA ILE A 295 -0.82 4.96 5.23
C ILE A 295 -1.19 5.43 6.63
N LEU A 296 -0.43 6.38 7.21
CA LEU A 296 -0.72 6.89 8.55
C LEU A 296 -2.05 7.65 8.61
N ARG A 297 -2.43 8.38 7.56
CA ARG A 297 -3.74 9.02 7.47
C ARG A 297 -4.86 7.98 7.57
N ASP A 298 -4.72 6.88 6.85
CA ASP A 298 -5.71 5.80 6.80
C ASP A 298 -5.75 5.04 8.15
N ILE A 299 -4.60 4.80 8.79
CA ILE A 299 -4.51 4.28 10.17
C ILE A 299 -5.25 5.19 11.16
N CYS A 300 -5.09 6.52 11.06
CA CYS A 300 -5.74 7.45 11.98
C CYS A 300 -7.25 7.57 11.80
N ALA A 301 -7.74 7.27 10.58
CA ALA A 301 -9.16 7.17 10.26
C ALA A 301 -9.73 5.77 10.58
N TRP A 302 -8.88 4.81 10.93
CA TRP A 302 -9.31 3.46 11.20
C TRP A 302 -10.26 3.46 12.39
N GLU A 303 -11.44 2.87 12.21
CA GLU A 303 -12.41 2.60 13.26
C GLU A 303 -12.76 1.12 13.13
N ASN A 304 -12.25 0.25 14.00
CA ASN A 304 -12.66 -1.16 13.99
C ASN A 304 -13.93 -1.30 14.87
N PRO A 305 -15.11 -1.60 14.30
CA PRO A 305 -16.35 -1.69 15.07
C PRO A 305 -16.34 -2.83 16.10
N THR A 306 -15.42 -3.79 15.91
CA THR A 306 -15.39 -5.08 16.62
C THR A 306 -14.31 -5.19 17.69
N SER A 307 -13.43 -4.19 17.87
CA SER A 307 -12.38 -4.28 18.91
C SER A 307 -11.92 -2.91 19.44
N PRO A 308 -11.77 -2.73 20.78
CA PRO A 308 -11.11 -1.56 21.37
C PRO A 308 -9.62 -1.42 21.01
N ALA A 309 -9.05 -2.34 20.21
CA ALA A 309 -7.67 -2.29 19.76
C ALA A 309 -7.33 -1.04 18.91
N THR A 310 -8.29 -0.37 18.27
CA THR A 310 -7.98 0.79 17.42
C THR A 310 -7.53 2.02 18.23
N GLU A 311 -8.06 2.21 19.46
CA GLU A 311 -7.55 3.24 20.36
C GLU A 311 -6.08 2.95 20.73
N THR A 312 -5.73 1.68 20.94
CA THR A 312 -4.35 1.29 21.30
C THR A 312 -3.32 1.54 20.20
N LEU A 313 -3.71 1.51 18.92
CA LEU A 313 -2.82 1.80 17.78
C LEU A 313 -2.39 3.28 17.78
N ILE A 314 -3.38 4.17 17.89
CA ILE A 314 -3.14 5.62 17.82
C ILE A 314 -2.46 6.09 19.10
N ASP A 315 -2.82 5.54 20.26
CA ASP A 315 -2.14 5.83 21.53
C ASP A 315 -0.65 5.43 21.47
N SER A 316 -0.33 4.31 20.81
CA SER A 316 1.06 3.87 20.60
C SER A 316 1.82 4.84 19.70
N LEU A 317 1.20 5.31 18.61
CA LEU A 317 1.78 6.34 17.73
C LEU A 317 2.02 7.66 18.48
N LEU A 318 1.01 8.13 19.23
CA LEU A 318 1.09 9.36 20.02
C LEU A 318 2.21 9.28 21.06
N SER A 319 2.30 8.15 21.78
CA SER A 319 3.39 7.88 22.73
C SER A 319 4.78 7.89 22.09
N ALA A 320 4.86 7.65 20.77
CA ALA A 320 6.09 7.72 19.99
C ALA A 320 6.38 9.13 19.41
N GLY A 321 5.67 10.16 19.86
CA GLY A 321 5.86 11.57 19.48
C GLY A 321 5.30 11.90 18.10
N PHE A 322 4.22 11.22 17.70
CA PHE A 322 3.68 11.35 16.34
C PHE A 322 3.03 12.71 16.07
N LEU A 323 2.29 13.26 17.03
CA LEU A 323 1.61 14.55 16.87
C LEU A 323 2.62 15.70 16.74
N GLU A 324 3.62 15.73 17.63
CA GLU A 324 4.67 16.74 17.65
C GLU A 324 5.47 16.71 16.35
N LEU A 325 5.74 15.51 15.82
CA LEU A 325 6.40 15.35 14.53
C LEU A 325 5.61 16.01 13.40
N LEU A 326 4.31 15.71 13.27
CA LEU A 326 3.46 16.27 12.20
C LEU A 326 3.31 17.79 12.32
N LEU A 327 3.12 18.31 13.54
CA LEU A 327 3.07 19.75 13.78
C LEU A 327 4.41 20.41 13.44
N SER A 328 5.55 19.75 13.73
CA SER A 328 6.87 20.25 13.36
C SER A 328 7.07 20.34 11.85
N TYR A 329 6.56 19.35 11.08
CA TYR A 329 6.60 19.40 9.63
C TYR A 329 5.82 20.60 9.10
N LEU A 330 4.60 20.80 9.60
CA LEU A 330 3.76 21.91 9.16
C LEU A 330 4.34 23.27 9.57
N HIS A 331 4.96 23.36 10.75
CA HIS A 331 5.60 24.59 11.24
C HIS A 331 6.84 24.99 10.44
N GLN A 332 7.64 24.02 9.97
CA GLN A 332 8.85 24.29 9.20
C GLN A 332 8.57 24.67 7.75
N LEU A 333 7.37 24.35 7.24
CA LEU A 333 6.96 24.72 5.89
C LEU A 333 6.70 26.23 5.78
N GLU A 334 6.94 26.78 4.59
CA GLU A 334 6.44 28.10 4.22
C GLU A 334 4.92 28.23 4.46
N PRO A 335 4.32 29.42 4.54
CA PRO A 335 2.87 29.56 4.56
C PRO A 335 2.22 29.02 3.27
N PRO A 336 0.93 28.63 3.30
CA PRO A 336 0.17 28.31 2.09
C PRO A 336 0.25 29.43 1.06
N SER A 337 0.17 29.10 -0.23
CA SER A 337 0.40 30.03 -1.33
C SER A 337 -0.46 31.29 -1.28
N THR A 338 -1.75 31.14 -0.96
CA THR A 338 -2.69 32.25 -0.77
C THR A 338 -2.29 33.16 0.39
N VAL A 339 -1.82 32.60 1.50
CA VAL A 339 -1.33 33.35 2.66
C VAL A 339 -0.01 34.05 2.32
N ARG A 340 0.92 33.35 1.65
CA ARG A 340 2.22 33.89 1.23
C ARG A 340 2.07 35.09 0.29
N LYS A 341 1.22 34.98 -0.74
CA LYS A 341 0.91 36.07 -1.70
C LYS A 341 0.36 37.30 -0.96
N SER A 342 -0.49 37.08 0.04
CA SER A 342 -1.07 38.14 0.88
C SER A 342 -0.01 38.84 1.74
N ILE A 343 0.92 38.08 2.35
CA ILE A 343 2.02 38.63 3.16
C ILE A 343 3.01 39.45 2.31
N ILE A 344 3.39 38.96 1.12
CA ILE A 344 4.30 39.66 0.21
C ILE A 344 3.71 41.02 -0.17
N HIS A 345 2.42 41.08 -0.49
CA HIS A 345 1.74 42.33 -0.81
C HIS A 345 1.79 43.36 0.33
N VAL A 346 1.58 42.93 1.57
CA VAL A 346 1.69 43.80 2.76
C VAL A 346 3.13 44.27 2.97
N LYS A 347 4.13 43.39 2.78
CA LYS A 347 5.54 43.75 2.93
C LYS A 347 6.02 44.73 1.86
N ASP A 348 5.60 44.55 0.60
CA ASP A 348 5.90 45.46 -0.50
C ASP A 348 5.35 46.89 -0.25
N GLN A 349 4.30 47.01 0.56
CA GLN A 349 3.72 48.30 0.95
C GLN A 349 4.41 48.97 2.15
N ILE A 350 5.12 48.22 3.01
CA ILE A 350 5.56 48.72 4.33
C ILE A 350 7.10 48.68 4.52
N ILE A 351 7.84 47.67 4.01
CA ILE A 351 9.28 47.50 4.32
C ILE A 351 10.06 46.84 3.15
N GLN A 352 11.06 47.56 2.59
CA GLN A 352 12.12 47.00 1.72
C GLN A 352 13.20 46.27 2.55
N GLN A 353 12.89 45.13 3.17
CA GLN A 353 13.90 44.27 3.80
C GLN A 353 14.01 42.92 3.09
N PRO A 354 15.23 42.41 2.87
CA PRO A 354 15.44 41.13 2.20
C PRO A 354 14.98 39.99 3.12
N ILE A 355 14.08 39.15 2.61
CA ILE A 355 13.55 38.01 3.35
C ILE A 355 14.63 36.93 3.41
N THR A 356 15.17 36.67 4.60
CA THR A 356 15.86 35.42 4.93
C THR A 356 14.89 34.52 5.70
N ASP A 357 13.92 33.92 5.01
CA ASP A 357 13.15 32.82 5.58
C ASP A 357 13.58 31.55 4.84
N SER A 358 14.49 30.78 5.44
CA SER A 358 14.83 29.43 4.96
C SER A 358 13.71 28.43 5.33
N SER A 359 12.46 28.80 5.05
CA SER A 359 11.32 27.91 5.27
C SER A 359 11.36 26.76 4.25
N LYS A 360 11.07 25.55 4.71
CA LYS A 360 10.97 24.37 3.86
C LYS A 360 9.84 24.55 2.83
N VAL A 361 10.02 24.05 1.62
CA VAL A 361 8.97 23.98 0.59
C VAL A 361 8.40 22.56 0.49
N CYS A 362 7.23 22.43 -0.13
CA CYS A 362 6.60 21.12 -0.32
C CYS A 362 7.43 20.28 -1.32
N PRO A 363 7.88 19.07 -0.95
CA PRO A 363 8.68 18.21 -1.82
C PRO A 363 7.85 17.54 -2.94
N TYR A 364 6.51 17.56 -2.83
CA TYR A 364 5.58 17.12 -3.87
C TYR A 364 4.25 17.87 -3.76
N LYS A 365 3.46 17.87 -4.84
CA LYS A 365 2.11 18.46 -4.85
C LYS A 365 1.15 17.64 -4.00
N GLY A 366 0.57 18.27 -2.98
CA GLY A 366 -0.30 17.62 -2.00
C GLY A 366 0.34 17.38 -0.64
N TYR A 367 1.68 17.53 -0.49
CA TYR A 367 2.38 17.22 0.77
C TYR A 367 1.77 17.90 1.99
N ARG A 368 1.50 19.21 1.91
CA ARG A 368 0.91 19.95 3.02
C ARG A 368 -0.48 19.42 3.35
N ARG A 369 -1.29 19.14 2.33
CA ARG A 369 -2.62 18.56 2.50
C ARG A 369 -2.54 17.19 3.15
N ASP A 370 -1.56 16.37 2.79
CA ASP A 370 -1.37 15.05 3.38
C ASP A 370 -0.99 15.16 4.87
N VAL A 371 -0.06 16.04 5.25
CA VAL A 371 0.25 16.30 6.67
C VAL A 371 -0.98 16.78 7.45
N VAL A 372 -1.74 17.74 6.91
CA VAL A 372 -2.96 18.26 7.57
C VAL A 372 -4.03 17.19 7.70
N SER A 373 -4.18 16.30 6.71
CA SER A 373 -5.17 15.21 6.75
C SER A 373 -4.89 14.21 7.86
N VAL A 374 -3.63 13.86 8.09
CA VAL A 374 -3.23 12.98 9.20
C VAL A 374 -3.57 13.63 10.54
N ILE A 375 -3.20 14.90 10.74
CA ILE A 375 -3.51 15.64 11.96
C ILE A 375 -5.03 15.71 12.18
N GLY A 376 -5.79 16.00 11.12
CA GLY A 376 -7.25 16.08 11.17
C GLY A 376 -7.90 14.77 11.65
N ASN A 377 -7.42 13.62 11.17
CA ASN A 377 -7.90 12.31 11.61
C ASN A 377 -7.47 11.99 13.04
N CYS A 378 -6.26 12.37 13.46
CA CYS A 378 -5.78 12.21 14.84
C CYS A 378 -6.68 12.95 15.85
N LEU A 379 -7.20 14.12 15.47
CA LEU A 379 -8.04 14.97 16.34
C LEU A 379 -9.46 14.44 16.57
N HIS A 380 -9.98 13.61 15.65
CA HIS A 380 -11.38 13.21 15.68
C HIS A 380 -11.73 12.47 16.98
N ARG A 381 -12.64 13.03 17.78
CA ARG A 381 -13.14 12.46 19.04
C ARG A 381 -12.07 12.11 20.09
N ARG A 382 -10.88 12.74 20.04
CA ARG A 382 -9.77 12.49 20.99
C ARG A 382 -9.37 13.75 21.74
N LYS A 383 -10.02 14.01 22.89
CA LYS A 383 -9.79 15.24 23.68
C LYS A 383 -8.32 15.45 24.09
N GLN A 384 -7.60 14.38 24.44
CA GLN A 384 -6.18 14.47 24.78
C GLN A 384 -5.36 15.07 23.62
N VAL A 385 -5.56 14.58 22.40
CA VAL A 385 -4.87 15.07 21.19
C VAL A 385 -5.26 16.51 20.88
N GLN A 386 -6.54 16.86 21.05
CA GLN A 386 -7.03 18.23 20.88
C GLN A 386 -6.37 19.21 21.86
N ASP A 387 -6.27 18.84 23.14
CA ASP A 387 -5.67 19.67 24.19
C ASP A 387 -4.16 19.81 23.95
N GLU A 388 -3.47 18.73 23.62
CA GLU A 388 -2.05 18.73 23.30
C GLU A 388 -1.75 19.60 22.07
N THR A 389 -2.57 19.51 21.03
CA THR A 389 -2.46 20.38 19.84
C THR A 389 -2.56 21.86 20.23
N ARG A 390 -3.45 22.23 21.16
CA ARG A 390 -3.53 23.61 21.68
C ARG A 390 -2.26 23.99 22.45
N LEU A 391 -1.77 23.12 23.34
CA LEU A 391 -0.56 23.37 24.14
C LEU A 391 0.70 23.55 23.27
N LEU A 392 0.75 22.89 22.12
CA LEU A 392 1.82 22.99 21.12
C LEU A 392 1.64 24.17 20.14
N ASN A 393 0.74 25.12 20.44
CA ASN A 393 0.40 26.24 19.55
C ASN A 393 -0.06 25.80 18.14
N GLY A 394 -0.72 24.65 18.05
CA GLY A 394 -1.23 24.10 16.80
C GLY A 394 -2.51 24.77 16.29
N ILE A 395 -3.29 25.46 17.13
CA ILE A 395 -4.54 26.14 16.72
C ILE A 395 -4.30 27.16 15.59
N PRO A 396 -3.43 28.19 15.76
CA PRO A 396 -3.17 29.14 14.68
C PRO A 396 -2.56 28.48 13.45
N LEU A 397 -1.74 27.45 13.64
CA LEU A 397 -1.09 26.71 12.56
C LEU A 397 -2.11 25.99 11.68
N LEU A 398 -3.13 25.34 12.27
CA LEU A 398 -4.18 24.65 11.53
C LEU A 398 -5.16 25.64 10.87
N LEU A 399 -5.48 26.76 11.52
CA LEU A 399 -6.31 27.82 10.94
C LEU A 399 -5.71 28.38 9.64
N GLN A 400 -4.39 28.51 9.56
CA GLN A 400 -3.70 28.96 8.34
C GLN A 400 -3.92 28.03 7.14
N GLN A 401 -4.29 26.77 7.37
CA GLN A 401 -4.50 25.77 6.31
C GLN A 401 -5.92 25.82 5.74
N CYS A 402 -6.82 26.67 6.26
CA CYS A 402 -8.20 26.79 5.79
C CYS A 402 -8.34 27.67 4.53
N VAL A 403 -7.39 27.56 3.60
CA VAL A 403 -7.32 28.36 2.37
C VAL A 403 -7.17 27.47 1.15
N VAL A 404 -7.59 27.98 -0.01
CA VAL A 404 -7.32 27.33 -1.29
C VAL A 404 -5.82 27.42 -1.59
N ASP A 405 -5.24 26.33 -2.09
CA ASP A 405 -3.83 26.25 -2.47
C ASP A 405 -3.68 25.40 -3.72
N GLU A 406 -3.04 25.96 -4.76
CA GLU A 406 -2.92 25.33 -6.08
C GLU A 406 -2.01 24.09 -6.07
N ASP A 407 -0.97 24.10 -5.24
CA ASP A 407 -0.04 22.98 -5.09
C ASP A 407 -0.59 21.89 -4.16
N ASN A 408 -1.65 22.19 -3.40
CA ASN A 408 -2.25 21.29 -2.43
C ASN A 408 -3.78 21.22 -2.61
N PRO A 409 -4.27 20.49 -3.63
CA PRO A 409 -5.69 20.28 -3.83
C PRO A 409 -6.37 19.70 -2.59
N PHE A 410 -7.54 20.26 -2.25
CA PHE A 410 -8.33 19.95 -1.05
C PHE A 410 -7.72 20.40 0.29
N LEU A 411 -6.67 21.23 0.30
CA LEU A 411 -6.09 21.75 1.54
C LEU A 411 -7.14 22.46 2.42
N ARG A 412 -7.99 23.29 1.82
CA ARG A 412 -9.03 24.04 2.54
C ARG A 412 -9.99 23.09 3.26
N GLU A 413 -10.46 22.06 2.57
CA GLU A 413 -11.43 21.09 3.08
C GLU A 413 -10.82 20.30 4.24
N TRP A 414 -9.58 19.82 4.09
CA TRP A 414 -8.85 19.13 5.16
C TRP A 414 -8.53 20.07 6.33
N GLY A 415 -8.19 21.33 6.07
CA GLY A 415 -7.98 22.35 7.10
C GLY A 415 -9.24 22.61 7.92
N LEU A 416 -10.39 22.78 7.24
CA LEU A 416 -11.68 22.97 7.90
C LEU A 416 -12.10 21.74 8.70
N LEU A 417 -11.86 20.52 8.18
CA LEU A 417 -12.12 19.28 8.91
C LEU A 417 -11.23 19.16 10.14
N ALA A 418 -9.94 19.46 10.03
CA ALA A 418 -9.02 19.45 11.16
C ALA A 418 -9.43 20.46 12.25
N VAL A 419 -9.80 21.68 11.86
CA VAL A 419 -10.29 22.71 12.81
C VAL A 419 -11.62 22.27 13.44
N ARG A 420 -12.55 21.68 12.67
CA ARG A 420 -13.78 21.11 13.25
C ARG A 420 -13.43 20.07 14.31
N ASN A 421 -12.60 19.08 13.96
CA ASN A 421 -12.21 18.00 14.87
C ASN A 421 -11.43 18.52 16.09
N LEU A 422 -10.67 19.61 15.96
CA LEU A 422 -9.95 20.27 17.06
C LEU A 422 -10.88 20.91 18.10
N LEU A 423 -12.04 21.37 17.66
CA LEU A 423 -13.01 22.13 18.46
C LEU A 423 -14.21 21.28 18.92
N GLU A 424 -14.46 20.15 18.27
CA GLU A 424 -15.59 19.27 18.56
C GLU A 424 -15.50 18.74 20.00
N GLY A 425 -16.45 19.15 20.84
CA GLY A 425 -16.54 18.75 22.25
C GLY A 425 -15.45 19.34 23.18
N ASN A 426 -14.71 20.36 22.74
CA ASN A 426 -13.59 20.93 23.51
C ASN A 426 -13.78 22.44 23.76
N GLU A 427 -14.33 22.79 24.92
CA GLU A 427 -14.62 24.17 25.31
C GLU A 427 -13.34 25.01 25.47
N GLU A 428 -12.24 24.42 25.94
CA GLU A 428 -10.98 25.13 26.12
C GLU A 428 -10.39 25.59 24.77
N ASN A 429 -10.45 24.73 23.75
CA ASN A 429 -10.02 25.06 22.41
C ASN A 429 -10.96 26.06 21.73
N GLN A 430 -12.28 25.95 21.94
CA GLN A 430 -13.26 26.93 21.46
C GLN A 430 -13.01 28.31 22.06
N CYS A 431 -12.73 28.38 23.36
CA CYS A 431 -12.38 29.62 24.06
C CYS A 431 -11.10 30.23 23.50
N ALA A 432 -10.07 29.41 23.26
CA ALA A 432 -8.81 29.88 22.67
C ALA A 432 -9.01 30.49 21.26
N VAL A 433 -9.88 29.89 20.42
CA VAL A 433 -10.22 30.45 19.11
C VAL A 433 -11.07 31.72 19.24
N ALA A 434 -12.01 31.77 20.18
CA ALA A 434 -12.89 32.93 20.40
C ALA A 434 -12.12 34.18 20.89
N GLN A 435 -10.94 33.98 21.50
CA GLN A 435 -10.04 35.05 21.93
C GLN A 435 -9.14 35.60 20.80
N LEU A 436 -9.20 35.02 19.59
CA LEU A 436 -8.45 35.54 18.45
C LEU A 436 -9.06 36.86 17.97
N GLU A 437 -8.23 37.90 17.94
CA GLU A 437 -8.63 39.23 17.48
C GLU A 437 -8.36 39.40 15.98
N LEU A 438 -9.36 39.92 15.27
CA LEU A 438 -9.18 40.33 13.88
C LEU A 438 -8.34 41.60 13.82
N GLN A 439 -7.17 41.53 13.19
CA GLN A 439 -6.27 42.67 13.04
C GLN A 439 -6.70 43.53 11.84
N GLU A 440 -6.25 43.21 10.64
CA GLU A 440 -6.61 43.92 9.41
C GLU A 440 -6.93 42.94 8.27
N PRO A 441 -7.99 43.21 7.47
CA PRO A 441 -8.28 42.41 6.30
C PRO A 441 -7.21 42.63 5.23
N VAL A 442 -6.56 41.55 4.79
CA VAL A 442 -5.60 41.62 3.68
C VAL A 442 -6.35 41.48 2.36
N THR A 443 -6.22 42.47 1.49
CA THR A 443 -6.78 42.42 0.13
C THR A 443 -5.81 41.65 -0.77
N SER A 444 -6.29 40.59 -1.44
CA SER A 444 -5.44 39.82 -2.36
C SER A 444 -5.13 40.62 -3.64
N PRO A 445 -4.02 40.34 -4.34
CA PRO A 445 -3.69 40.99 -5.61
C PRO A 445 -4.78 40.82 -6.68
N GLU A 446 -5.47 39.67 -6.70
CA GLU A 446 -6.58 39.46 -7.64
C GLU A 446 -7.76 40.39 -7.34
N ILE A 447 -8.09 40.57 -6.05
CA ILE A 447 -9.17 41.46 -5.61
C ILE A 447 -8.81 42.93 -5.89
N ALA A 448 -7.58 43.33 -5.58
CA ALA A 448 -7.09 44.67 -5.87
C ALA A 448 -7.07 44.98 -7.38
N GLY A 449 -6.67 43.99 -8.21
CA GLY A 449 -6.69 44.10 -9.67
C GLY A 449 -8.09 44.28 -10.27
N LEU A 450 -9.15 43.88 -9.54
CA LEU A 450 -10.54 44.14 -9.91
C LEU A 450 -11.06 45.51 -9.43
N GLY A 451 -10.21 46.33 -8.82
CA GLY A 451 -10.60 47.62 -8.24
C GLY A 451 -11.42 47.48 -6.95
N LEU A 452 -11.27 46.35 -6.24
CA LEU A 452 -11.99 46.03 -5.01
C LEU A 452 -11.02 45.94 -3.83
N LYS A 453 -11.49 46.24 -2.62
CA LYS A 453 -10.79 45.98 -1.35
C LYS A 453 -11.71 45.23 -0.39
N VAL A 454 -11.10 44.47 0.52
CA VAL A 454 -11.83 43.80 1.60
C VAL A 454 -11.89 44.73 2.81
N GLU A 455 -13.10 45.06 3.26
CA GLU A 455 -13.35 45.75 4.53
C GLU A 455 -14.11 44.83 5.48
N VAL A 456 -13.98 45.08 6.78
CA VAL A 456 -14.75 44.35 7.80
C VAL A 456 -15.93 45.22 8.17
N ASP A 457 -17.12 44.68 7.96
CA ASP A 457 -18.35 45.34 8.35
C ASP A 457 -18.40 45.44 9.88
N LYS A 458 -18.46 46.67 10.40
CA LYS A 458 -18.34 46.94 11.85
C LYS A 458 -19.55 46.44 12.66
N GLU A 459 -20.70 46.23 12.03
CA GLU A 459 -21.92 45.77 12.70
C GLU A 459 -22.00 44.24 12.74
N SER A 460 -21.61 43.56 11.64
CA SER A 460 -21.72 42.11 11.50
C SER A 460 -20.41 41.36 11.75
N GLY A 461 -19.27 42.06 11.78
CA GLY A 461 -17.93 41.45 11.86
C GLY A 461 -17.53 40.65 10.61
N ARG A 462 -18.33 40.71 9.53
CA ARG A 462 -18.09 39.93 8.30
C ARG A 462 -17.25 40.71 7.30
N ALA A 463 -16.41 40.01 6.56
CA ALA A 463 -15.68 40.58 5.44
C ALA A 463 -16.64 40.96 4.29
N LYS A 464 -16.44 42.14 3.72
CA LYS A 464 -17.21 42.71 2.61
C LYS A 464 -16.26 43.25 1.54
N LEU A 465 -16.59 43.03 0.28
CA LEU A 465 -15.89 43.64 -0.85
C LEU A 465 -16.48 45.02 -1.12
N VAL A 466 -15.61 46.04 -1.21
CA VAL A 466 -15.98 47.42 -1.54
C VAL A 466 -15.07 47.95 -2.65
N ASN A 467 -15.52 48.92 -3.44
CA ASN A 467 -14.70 49.53 -4.48
C ASN A 467 -13.53 50.31 -3.86
N ILE A 468 -12.36 50.25 -4.51
CA ILE A 468 -11.24 51.15 -4.23
C ILE A 468 -11.59 52.49 -4.87
N SER A 469 -11.93 53.47 -4.04
CA SER A 469 -12.27 54.84 -4.43
C SER A 469 -11.05 55.64 -4.90
#